data_AF-A0A7X8ZHC9-F1
#
_entry.id   AF-A0A7X8ZHC9-F1
#
_cell.length_a   1.000
_cell.length_b   1.000
_cell.length_c   1.000
_cell.angle_alpha   90.00
_cell.angle_beta   90.00
_cell.angle_gamma   90.00
#
_symmetry.space_group_name_H-M   'P 1'
#
loop_
_entity.id
_entity.type
_entity.pdbx_description
1 polymer ?
#
loop_
_entity_poly.entity_id
_entity_poly.type
_entity_poly.pdbx_seq_one_letter_code
_entity_poly.pdbx_strand_id
1 'polypeptide(L)' 'FAAVYPSMYYDITLGRQTEIDLLNGYVARLGERHGIPTPQNQCIAGLVRYIQAHPDAP' A
#
# COMPACT_ATOMS: atom_id res chain seq x y z
N PHE A 1 -11.78 3.54 18.26
CA PHE A 1 -10.43 4.00 17.88
C PHE A 1 -9.43 2.92 18.23
N ALA A 2 -8.48 2.64 17.34
CA ALA A 2 -7.42 1.67 17.62
C ALA A 2 -6.49 2.24 18.70
N ALA A 3 -6.08 1.41 19.67
CA ALA A 3 -5.11 1.81 20.69
C ALA A 3 -3.71 2.01 20.09
N VAL A 4 -3.44 1.38 18.93
CA VAL A 4 -2.17 1.44 18.20
C VAL A 4 -2.46 1.42 16.71
N TYR A 5 -1.77 2.28 15.96
CA TYR A 5 -1.81 2.31 14.50
C TYR A 5 -0.60 1.57 13.88
N PRO A 6 -0.74 0.98 12.68
CA PRO A 6 0.37 0.30 12.00
C PRO A 6 1.45 1.29 11.54
N SER A 7 2.66 0.80 11.23
CA SER A 7 3.77 1.63 10.75
C SER A 7 3.41 2.46 9.51
N MET A 8 2.77 1.83 8.52
CA MET A 8 2.35 2.49 7.27
C MET A 8 1.40 3.68 7.50
N TYR A 9 0.59 3.66 8.57
CA TYR A 9 -0.23 4.82 8.94
C TYR A 9 0.67 6.00 9.30
N TYR A 10 1.66 5.78 10.16
CA TYR A 10 2.59 6.84 10.54
C TYR A 10 3.38 7.36 9.34
N ASP A 11 3.83 6.48 8.44
CA ASP A 11 4.53 6.88 7.23
C ASP A 11 3.67 7.82 6.37
N ILE A 12 2.41 7.47 6.13
CA ILE A 12 1.47 8.32 5.40
C ILE A 12 1.26 9.66 6.12
N THR A 13 0.95 9.65 7.41
CA THR A 13 0.67 10.89 8.17
C THR A 13 1.87 11.82 8.29
N LEU A 14 3.08 11.28 8.19
CA LEU A 14 4.34 12.04 8.25
C LEU A 14 4.92 12.33 6.86
N GLY A 15 4.20 12.00 5.77
CA GLY A 15 4.64 12.23 4.39
C GLY A 15 5.87 11.42 3.98
N ARG A 16 6.11 10.28 4.64
CA ARG A 16 7.22 9.36 4.33
C ARG A 16 6.84 8.37 3.25
N GLN A 17 7.84 7.80 2.59
CA GLN A 17 7.60 6.64 1.74
C GLN A 17 7.24 5.42 2.59
N THR A 18 6.17 4.73 2.18
CA THR A 18 5.75 3.44 2.72
C THR A 18 6.45 2.28 2.02
N GLU A 19 6.40 1.10 2.63
CA GLU A 19 6.92 -0.16 2.07
C GLU A 19 5.90 -0.88 1.17
N ILE A 20 4.84 -0.22 0.69
CA ILE A 20 3.72 -0.88 -0.01
C ILE A 20 4.14 -1.76 -1.19
N ASP A 21 5.17 -1.34 -1.92
CA ASP A 21 5.68 -2.06 -3.10
C ASP A 21 6.45 -3.33 -2.74
N LEU A 22 7.02 -3.38 -1.54
CA LEU A 22 7.69 -4.55 -1.00
C LEU A 22 6.70 -5.50 -0.30
N LEU A 23 5.51 -5.01 0.05
CA LEU A 23 4.44 -5.77 0.68
C LEU A 23 3.39 -6.21 -0.36
N ASN A 24 2.22 -5.56 -0.39
CA ASN A 24 1.13 -5.92 -1.28
C ASN A 24 1.51 -5.80 -2.76
N GLY A 25 2.33 -4.81 -3.13
CA GLY A 25 2.83 -4.66 -4.49
C GLY A 25 3.70 -5.85 -4.92
N TYR A 26 4.49 -6.42 -4.01
CA TYR A 26 5.29 -7.60 -4.28
C TYR A 26 4.43 -8.84 -4.48
N VAL A 27 3.41 -9.02 -3.64
CA VAL A 27 2.43 -10.12 -3.79
C VAL A 27 1.68 -10.00 -5.12
N ALA A 28 1.27 -8.79 -5.50
CA ALA A 28 0.61 -8.54 -6.78
C ALA A 28 1.48 -8.96 -7.97
N ARG A 29 2.75 -8.52 -7.98
CA ARG A 29 3.73 -8.88 -9.00
C ARG A 29 4.02 -10.39 -9.04
N LEU A 30 4.05 -11.04 -7.88
CA LEU A 30 4.23 -12.49 -7.80
C LEU A 30 3.01 -13.22 -8.39
N GLY A 31 1.79 -12.77 -8.07
CA GLY A 31 0.55 -13.29 -8.63
C GLY A 31 0.54 -13.24 -10.16
N GLU A 32 0.90 -12.08 -10.73
CA GLU A 32 1.03 -11.91 -12.19
C GLU A 32 2.04 -12.89 -12.80
N ARG A 33 3.21 -13.07 -12.18
CA ARG A 33 4.23 -14.03 -12.66
C ARG A 33 3.76 -15.48 -12.67
N HIS A 34 2.85 -15.85 -11.77
CA HIS A 34 2.36 -17.22 -11.64
C HIS A 34 0.94 -17.43 -12.19
N GLY A 35 0.33 -16.41 -12.80
CA GLY A 35 -1.05 -16.49 -13.29
C GLY A 35 -2.10 -16.63 -12.18
N ILE A 36 -1.79 -16.16 -10.96
CA ILE A 36 -2.70 -16.19 -9.81
C ILE A 36 -3.28 -14.79 -9.59
N PRO A 37 -4.60 -14.60 -9.72
CA PRO A 37 -5.25 -13.31 -9.46
C PRO A 37 -5.06 -12.87 -8.00
N THR A 38 -4.63 -11.63 -7.80
CA THR A 38 -4.43 -11.03 -6.46
C THR A 38 -5.12 -9.66 -6.35
N PRO A 39 -6.43 -9.57 -6.65
CA PRO A 39 -7.11 -8.29 -6.86
C PRO A 39 -7.09 -7.36 -5.63
N GLN A 40 -7.12 -7.92 -4.42
CA GLN A 40 -7.07 -7.13 -3.19
C GLN A 40 -5.67 -6.51 -2.99
N ASN A 41 -4.60 -7.26 -3.27
CA ASN A 41 -3.24 -6.74 -3.17
C ASN A 41 -2.99 -5.64 -4.19
N GLN A 42 -3.47 -5.82 -5.42
CA GLN A 42 -3.41 -4.79 -6.46
C GLN A 42 -4.16 -3.52 -6.05
N CYS A 43 -5.38 -3.67 -5.52
CA CYS A 43 -6.20 -2.54 -5.07
C CYS A 43 -5.55 -1.78 -3.91
N ILE A 44 -5.17 -2.47 -2.83
CA ILE A 44 -4.52 -1.86 -1.66
C ILE A 44 -3.22 -1.15 -2.07
N ALA A 45 -2.39 -1.81 -2.88
CA ALA A 45 -1.15 -1.20 -3.37
C ALA A 45 -1.42 0.06 -4.19
N GLY A 46 -2.41 0.04 -5.08
CA GLY A 46 -2.82 1.20 -5.87
C GLY A 46 -3.30 2.37 -5.01
N LEU A 47 -4.16 2.10 -4.02
CA LEU A 47 -4.69 3.13 -3.12
C LEU A 47 -3.59 3.79 -2.27
N VAL A 48 -2.67 3.01 -1.71
CA VAL A 48 -1.58 3.56 -0.91
C VAL A 48 -0.60 4.35 -1.78
N ARG A 49 -0.26 3.86 -2.98
CA ARG A 49 0.52 4.64 -3.95
C ARG A 49 -0.15 5.96 -4.30
N TYR A 50 -1.47 5.96 -4.48
CA TYR A 50 -2.23 7.18 -4.76
C TYR A 50 -2.11 8.19 -3.63
N ILE A 51 -2.33 7.77 -2.37
CA ILE A 51 -2.20 8.62 -1.20
C ILE A 51 -0.78 9.17 -1.06
N GLN A 52 0.24 8.34 -1.26
CA GLN A 52 1.64 8.78 -1.19
C GLN A 52 2.00 9.81 -2.28
N ALA A 53 1.41 9.70 -3.46
CA ALA A 53 1.61 10.64 -4.56
C ALA A 53 0.81 11.94 -4.38
N HIS A 54 -0.22 11.93 -3.52
CA HIS A 54 -1.12 13.05 -3.27
C HIS A 54 -1.31 13.27 -1.76
N PRO A 55 -0.28 13.77 -1.05
CA PRO A 55 -0.32 13.96 0.41
C PRO A 55 -1.42 14.93 0.87
N ASP A 56 -1.92 15.79 -0.03
CA ASP A 56 -3.02 16.74 0.21
C ASP A 56 -4.40 16.21 -0.24
N ALA A 57 -4.48 14.95 -0.68
CA ALA A 57 -5.78 14.35 -1.02
C ALA A 57 -6.66 14.26 0.24
N PRO A 58 -7.95 14.63 0.13
CA PRO A 58 -8.87 14.69 1.28
C PRO A 58 -9.12 13.33 1.94
#